data_AF-A0A519CPJ7-F1
#
_entry.id   AF-A0A519CPJ7-F1
#
_cell.length_a   1.000
_cell.length_b   1.000
_cell.length_c   1.000
_cell.angle_alpha   90.00
_cell.angle_beta   90.00
_cell.angle_gamma   90.00
#
_symmetry.space_group_name_H-M   'P 1'
#
loop_
_entity.id
_entity.type
_entity.pdbx_description
1 polymer ?
#
loop_
_entity_poly.entity_id
_entity_poly.type
_entity_poly.pdbx_seq_one_letter_code
_entity_poly.pdbx_strand_id
1 'polypeptide(L)'
;EESLEIMQYVLDWQLSEEESIWIERNDFEFKFHLDRYKYPNRYEDIDVLEQRNAALKYLEDLDANLQNIGLNENLNDSLFPFVRQFANHDRDWFDIQPWTNVHDWLANNLASDEFKICMNKNKQWFEGDSPLLFPAE
;
A
#
# COMPACT_ATOMS: atom_id res chain seq x y z
N GLU A 1 10.56 -7.77 -4.97
CA GLU A 1 10.60 -9.23 -5.10
C GLU A 1 10.56 -9.91 -3.73
N GLU A 2 11.45 -9.57 -2.80
CA GLU A 2 11.51 -10.29 -1.50
C GLU A 2 10.25 -10.16 -0.60
N SER A 3 9.44 -9.09 -0.71
CA SER A 3 8.30 -8.88 0.20
C SER A 3 7.17 -9.89 0.03
N LEU A 4 6.82 -10.27 -1.21
CA LEU A 4 5.77 -11.25 -1.45
C LEU A 4 6.20 -12.64 -1.00
N GLU A 5 7.44 -13.03 -1.30
CA GLU A 5 8.00 -14.33 -0.88
C GLU A 5 7.99 -14.48 0.64
N ILE A 6 8.34 -13.41 1.38
CA ILE A 6 8.27 -13.40 2.85
C ILE A 6 6.82 -13.57 3.31
N MET A 7 5.86 -12.84 2.72
CA MET A 7 4.44 -12.98 3.09
C MET A 7 3.92 -14.39 2.82
N GLN A 8 4.23 -14.95 1.65
CA GLN A 8 3.86 -16.32 1.29
C GLN A 8 4.45 -17.36 2.24
N TYR A 9 5.72 -17.19 2.62
CA TYR A 9 6.38 -18.09 3.56
C TYR A 9 5.79 -17.99 4.98
N VAL A 10 5.62 -16.78 5.50
CA VAL A 10 5.16 -16.54 6.88
C VAL A 10 3.70 -16.92 7.07
N LEU A 11 2.86 -16.66 6.06
CA LEU A 11 1.41 -16.84 6.14
C LEU A 11 0.94 -18.16 5.52
N ASP A 12 1.88 -18.99 5.02
CA ASP A 12 1.59 -20.16 4.17
C ASP A 12 0.60 -19.81 3.03
N TRP A 13 0.77 -18.62 2.46
CA TRP A 13 -0.21 -18.04 1.56
C TRP A 13 0.03 -18.51 0.12
N GLN A 14 -0.93 -19.29 -0.38
CA GLN A 14 -1.00 -19.70 -1.78
C GLN A 14 -1.94 -18.75 -2.52
N LEU A 15 -1.41 -18.05 -3.52
CA LEU A 15 -2.19 -17.12 -4.33
C LEU A 15 -3.18 -17.88 -5.22
N SER A 16 -4.44 -17.48 -5.16
CA SER A 16 -5.39 -17.72 -6.24
C SER A 16 -4.99 -16.94 -7.49
N GLU A 17 -5.57 -17.31 -8.63
CA GLU A 17 -5.37 -16.61 -9.89
C GLU A 17 -5.77 -15.12 -9.78
N GLU A 18 -6.88 -14.83 -9.09
CA GLU A 18 -7.35 -13.46 -8.89
C GLU A 18 -6.41 -12.63 -8.00
N GLU A 19 -5.93 -13.20 -6.88
CA GLU A 19 -4.94 -12.50 -6.03
C GLU A 19 -3.63 -12.26 -6.79
N SER A 20 -3.16 -13.22 -7.58
CA SER A 20 -1.95 -13.07 -8.40
C SER A 20 -2.08 -11.89 -9.37
N ILE A 21 -3.24 -11.74 -10.02
CA ILE A 21 -3.49 -10.61 -10.94
C ILE A 21 -3.39 -9.27 -10.20
N TRP A 22 -4.00 -9.15 -9.03
CA TRP A 22 -3.97 -7.89 -8.27
C TRP A 22 -2.59 -7.54 -7.73
N ILE A 23 -1.82 -8.55 -7.29
CA ILE A 23 -0.45 -8.36 -6.83
C ILE A 23 0.48 -7.97 -7.98
N GLU A 24 0.39 -8.66 -9.13
CA GLU A 24 1.20 -8.33 -10.30
C GLU A 24 0.91 -6.90 -10.79
N ARG A 25 -0.37 -6.51 -10.87
CA ARG A 25 -0.74 -5.14 -11.22
C ARG A 25 -0.23 -4.14 -10.18
N ASN A 26 -0.32 -4.44 -8.89
CA ASN A 26 0.22 -3.56 -7.86
C ASN A 26 1.74 -3.38 -8.01
N ASP A 27 2.49 -4.46 -8.23
CA ASP A 27 3.94 -4.45 -8.29
C ASP A 27 4.52 -3.85 -9.56
N PHE A 28 3.90 -4.10 -10.71
CA PHE A 28 4.46 -3.72 -12.01
C PHE A 28 3.74 -2.55 -12.69
N GLU A 29 2.44 -2.34 -12.43
CA GLU A 29 1.68 -1.21 -12.98
C GLU A 29 1.62 -0.06 -11.96
N PHE A 30 1.01 -0.28 -10.81
CA PHE A 30 0.71 0.80 -9.85
C PHE A 30 1.97 1.36 -9.18
N LYS A 31 2.82 0.50 -8.61
CA LYS A 31 4.04 0.92 -7.91
C LYS A 31 5.03 1.64 -8.83
N PHE A 32 5.13 1.19 -10.08
CA PHE A 32 5.96 1.85 -11.09
C PHE A 32 5.60 3.34 -11.25
N HIS A 33 4.31 3.64 -11.31
CA HIS A 33 3.81 5.02 -11.44
C HIS A 33 3.83 5.77 -10.11
N LEU A 34 3.47 5.11 -9.00
CA LEU A 34 3.54 5.67 -7.65
C LEU A 34 4.95 6.16 -7.31
N ASP A 35 5.98 5.37 -7.60
CA ASP A 35 7.36 5.75 -7.26
C ASP A 35 7.83 7.00 -8.02
N ARG A 36 7.46 7.13 -9.30
CA ARG A 36 7.78 8.31 -10.11
C ARG A 36 6.96 9.53 -9.74
N TYR A 37 5.70 9.32 -9.37
CA TYR A 37 4.84 10.36 -8.84
C TYR A 37 5.39 10.90 -7.51
N LYS A 38 5.79 10.01 -6.61
CA LYS A 38 6.23 10.35 -5.24
C LYS A 38 7.66 10.88 -5.18
N TYR A 39 8.54 10.37 -6.04
CA TYR A 39 9.97 10.69 -6.02
C TYR A 39 10.48 11.10 -7.41
N PRO A 40 9.92 12.16 -8.03
CA PRO A 40 10.30 12.55 -9.40
C PRO A 40 11.79 12.87 -9.53
N ASN A 41 12.42 13.39 -8.48
CA ASN A 41 13.86 13.70 -8.44
C ASN A 41 14.78 12.48 -8.58
N ARG A 42 14.25 11.24 -8.55
CA ARG A 42 15.03 10.01 -8.75
C ARG A 42 15.07 9.56 -10.21
N TYR A 43 14.41 10.28 -11.11
CA TYR A 43 14.21 9.89 -12.50
C TYR A 43 14.42 11.09 -13.43
N GLU A 44 14.93 10.83 -14.63
CA GLU A 44 15.11 11.87 -15.66
C GLU A 44 13.81 12.10 -16.42
N ASP A 45 13.53 13.36 -16.76
CA ASP A 45 12.42 13.79 -17.63
C ASP A 45 11.02 13.23 -17.26
N ILE A 46 10.70 13.18 -15.96
CA ILE A 46 9.38 12.74 -15.48
C ILE A 46 8.36 13.87 -15.46
N ASP A 47 7.23 13.66 -16.14
CA ASP A 47 5.98 14.38 -15.89
C ASP A 47 5.22 13.73 -14.72
N VAL A 48 5.24 14.41 -13.57
CA VAL A 48 4.58 13.96 -12.34
C VAL A 48 3.08 13.74 -12.52
N LEU A 49 2.41 14.58 -13.31
CA LEU A 49 0.97 14.50 -13.52
C LEU A 49 0.62 13.35 -14.45
N GLU A 50 1.47 13.07 -15.44
CA GLU A 50 1.32 11.86 -16.27
C GLU A 50 1.40 10.59 -15.42
N GLN A 51 2.38 10.52 -14.51
CA GLN A 51 2.53 9.35 -13.63
C GLN A 51 1.36 9.20 -12.66
N ARG A 52 0.86 10.31 -12.10
CA ARG A 52 -0.37 10.30 -11.29
C ARG A 52 -1.56 9.78 -12.09
N ASN A 53 -1.74 10.27 -13.31
CA ASN A 53 -2.86 9.91 -14.18
C ASN A 53 -2.79 8.44 -14.61
N ALA A 54 -1.60 7.93 -14.89
CA ALA A 54 -1.40 6.52 -15.24
C ALA A 54 -1.72 5.58 -14.06
N ALA A 55 -1.42 5.99 -12.83
CA ALA A 55 -1.80 5.25 -11.63
C ALA A 55 -3.32 5.19 -11.39
N LEU A 56 -4.10 6.11 -11.97
CA LEU A 56 -5.55 6.16 -11.76
C LEU A 56 -6.26 4.91 -12.25
N LYS A 57 -5.82 4.36 -13.38
CA LYS A 57 -6.44 3.17 -13.97
C LYS A 57 -6.48 2.00 -12.98
N TYR A 58 -5.40 1.81 -12.22
CA TYR A 58 -5.35 0.81 -11.16
C TYR A 58 -6.34 1.11 -10.02
N LEU A 59 -6.42 2.37 -9.57
CA LEU A 59 -7.30 2.76 -8.47
C LEU A 59 -8.79 2.70 -8.87
N GLU A 60 -9.13 3.08 -10.10
CA GLU A 60 -10.47 2.97 -10.66
C GLU A 60 -10.90 1.50 -10.74
N ASP A 61 -10.03 0.63 -11.25
CA ASP A 61 -10.31 -0.81 -11.30
C ASP A 61 -10.42 -1.40 -9.89
N LEU A 62 -9.55 -1.00 -8.97
CA LEU A 62 -9.58 -1.47 -7.59
C LEU A 62 -10.89 -1.04 -6.90
N ASP A 63 -11.31 0.21 -7.08
CA ASP A 63 -12.57 0.73 -6.56
C ASP A 63 -13.79 -0.04 -7.09
N ALA A 64 -13.80 -0.35 -8.38
CA ALA A 64 -14.90 -1.09 -9.01
C ALA A 64 -14.98 -2.56 -8.56
N ASN A 65 -13.85 -3.16 -8.18
CA ASN A 65 -13.77 -4.59 -7.89
C ASN A 65 -13.58 -4.93 -6.41
N LEU A 66 -13.33 -3.94 -5.55
CA LEU A 66 -13.02 -4.12 -4.12
C LEU A 66 -13.98 -5.08 -3.39
N GLN A 67 -15.27 -5.03 -3.71
CA GLN A 67 -16.29 -5.91 -3.14
C GLN A 67 -16.31 -7.32 -3.74
N ASN A 68 -15.85 -7.48 -4.98
CA ASN A 68 -15.85 -8.74 -5.74
C ASN A 68 -14.58 -9.56 -5.50
N ILE A 69 -13.44 -8.90 -5.28
CA ILE A 69 -12.11 -9.54 -5.10
C ILE A 69 -12.09 -10.44 -3.85
N GLY A 70 -13.01 -10.22 -2.90
CA GLY A 70 -13.04 -10.99 -1.66
C GLY A 70 -11.74 -10.84 -0.89
N LEU A 71 -11.23 -9.60 -0.77
CA LEU A 71 -9.97 -9.26 -0.09
C LEU A 71 -9.86 -9.98 1.25
N ASN A 72 -9.05 -11.02 1.29
CA ASN A 72 -8.59 -11.58 2.55
C ASN A 72 -7.53 -10.67 3.17
N GLU A 73 -7.18 -10.94 4.42
CA GLU A 73 -6.21 -10.13 5.17
C GLU A 73 -4.86 -10.06 4.46
N ASN A 74 -4.40 -11.16 3.84
CA ASN A 74 -3.10 -11.21 3.17
C ASN A 74 -3.04 -10.31 1.93
N LEU A 75 -4.07 -10.35 1.07
CA LEU A 75 -4.15 -9.49 -0.11
C LEU A 75 -4.35 -8.04 0.31
N ASN A 76 -5.21 -7.79 1.31
CA ASN A 76 -5.39 -6.47 1.88
C ASN A 76 -4.04 -5.85 2.32
N ASP A 77 -3.27 -6.57 3.12
CA ASP A 77 -1.98 -6.12 3.67
C ASP A 77 -0.91 -5.99 2.59
N SER A 78 -1.05 -6.71 1.47
CA SER A 78 -0.18 -6.58 0.30
C SER A 78 -0.43 -5.31 -0.51
N LEU A 79 -1.69 -4.86 -0.61
CA LEU A 79 -2.10 -3.71 -1.43
C LEU A 79 -2.14 -2.39 -0.64
N PHE A 80 -2.69 -2.43 0.58
CA PHE A 80 -2.94 -1.27 1.44
C PHE A 80 -1.73 -0.33 1.59
N PRO A 81 -0.50 -0.81 1.83
CA PRO A 81 0.65 0.07 2.01
C PRO A 81 0.93 0.99 0.82
N PHE A 82 0.62 0.54 -0.41
CA PHE A 82 0.89 1.31 -1.62
C PHE A 82 -0.20 2.33 -1.90
N VAL A 83 -1.48 1.94 -1.73
CA VAL A 83 -2.59 2.89 -1.85
C VAL A 83 -2.51 3.98 -0.78
N ARG A 84 -2.13 3.61 0.47
CA ARG A 84 -1.88 4.59 1.53
C ARG A 84 -0.75 5.56 1.17
N GLN A 85 0.32 5.08 0.54
CA GLN A 85 1.42 5.93 0.11
C GLN A 85 1.01 6.91 -0.99
N PHE A 86 0.21 6.45 -1.96
CA PHE A 86 -0.33 7.29 -3.02
C PHE A 86 -1.24 8.38 -2.45
N ALA A 87 -2.21 7.98 -1.61
CA ALA A 87 -3.14 8.89 -0.95
C ALA A 87 -2.42 9.97 -0.12
N ASN A 88 -1.34 9.60 0.59
CA ASN A 88 -0.61 10.55 1.44
C ASN A 88 0.40 11.43 0.69
N HIS A 89 0.64 11.19 -0.60
CA HIS A 89 1.51 12.08 -1.38
C HIS A 89 0.81 13.40 -1.71
N ASP A 90 -0.48 13.35 -2.06
CA ASP A 90 -1.35 14.52 -2.24
C ASP A 90 -2.77 14.18 -1.73
N ARG A 91 -2.97 14.41 -0.43
CA ARG A 91 -4.18 13.95 0.27
C ARG A 91 -5.43 14.71 -0.14
N ASP A 92 -5.31 16.03 -0.27
CA ASP A 92 -6.42 16.89 -0.65
C ASP A 92 -6.92 16.54 -2.06
N TRP A 93 -6.01 16.26 -3.00
CA TRP A 93 -6.40 15.81 -4.34
C TRP A 93 -6.98 14.38 -4.33
N PHE A 94 -6.46 13.47 -3.51
CA PHE A 94 -6.96 12.09 -3.42
C PHE A 94 -8.38 12.02 -2.84
N ASP A 95 -8.68 12.84 -1.82
CA ASP A 95 -9.96 12.82 -1.11
C ASP A 95 -11.12 13.40 -1.95
N ILE A 96 -10.84 14.13 -3.03
CA ILE A 96 -11.88 14.63 -3.97
C ILE A 96 -12.20 13.67 -5.12
N GLN A 97 -11.49 12.54 -5.24
CA GLN A 97 -11.70 11.57 -6.31
C GLN A 97 -12.95 10.70 -6.03
N PRO A 98 -13.62 10.16 -7.08
CA PRO A 98 -14.90 9.46 -6.91
C PRO A 98 -14.76 7.98 -6.47
N TRP A 99 -13.65 7.58 -5.82
CA TRP A 99 -13.37 6.19 -5.43
C TRP A 99 -13.92 5.86 -4.04
N THR A 100 -15.24 5.77 -3.95
CA THR A 100 -15.94 5.60 -2.66
C THR A 100 -15.51 4.31 -1.94
N ASN A 101 -15.37 3.19 -2.67
CA ASN A 101 -14.99 1.92 -2.06
C ASN A 101 -13.52 1.96 -1.59
N VAL A 102 -12.62 2.56 -2.37
CA VAL A 102 -11.22 2.73 -1.96
C VAL A 102 -11.10 3.65 -0.76
N HIS A 103 -11.87 4.74 -0.70
CA HIS A 103 -11.89 5.65 0.45
C HIS A 103 -12.34 4.94 1.72
N ASP A 104 -13.45 4.21 1.67
CA ASP A 104 -13.98 3.45 2.81
C ASP A 104 -13.00 2.35 3.25
N TRP A 105 -12.46 1.58 2.29
CA TRP A 105 -11.46 0.56 2.54
C TRP A 105 -10.18 1.12 3.17
N LEU A 106 -9.68 2.24 2.66
CA LEU A 106 -8.51 2.91 3.20
C LEU A 106 -8.76 3.43 4.62
N ALA A 107 -9.94 4.02 4.87
CA ALA A 107 -10.32 4.52 6.19
C ALA A 107 -10.41 3.39 7.23
N ASN A 108 -10.99 2.25 6.85
CA ASN A 108 -11.08 1.07 7.72
C ASN A 108 -9.70 0.52 8.07
N ASN A 109 -8.80 0.40 7.10
CA ASN A 109 -7.41 -0.02 7.34
C ASN A 109 -6.64 0.95 8.24
N LEU A 110 -6.83 2.26 8.05
CA LEU A 110 -6.19 3.28 8.90
C LEU A 110 -6.74 3.29 10.34
N ALA A 111 -7.97 2.81 10.52
CA ALA A 111 -8.63 2.73 11.82
C ALA A 111 -8.36 1.40 12.57
N SER A 112 -7.75 0.40 11.93
CA SER A 112 -7.49 -0.91 12.54
C SER A 112 -6.48 -0.82 13.69
N ASP A 113 -6.59 -1.72 14.66
CA ASP A 113 -5.69 -1.74 15.82
C ASP A 113 -4.30 -2.26 15.42
N GLU A 114 -4.25 -3.21 14.49
CA GLU A 114 -3.04 -3.74 13.88
C GLU A 114 -2.22 -2.62 13.23
N PHE A 115 -2.88 -1.75 12.47
CA PHE A 115 -2.21 -0.61 11.85
C PHE A 115 -1.65 0.37 12.89
N LYS A 116 -2.43 0.69 13.93
CA LYS A 116 -1.98 1.56 15.04
C LYS A 116 -0.77 0.98 15.75
N ILE A 117 -0.75 -0.34 15.99
CA ILE A 117 0.38 -1.04 16.60
C ILE A 117 1.63 -0.93 15.71
N CYS A 118 1.51 -1.24 14.42
CA CYS A 118 2.61 -1.21 13.46
C CYS A 118 3.18 0.19 13.23
N MET A 119 2.36 1.24 13.37
CA MET A 119 2.79 2.63 13.17
C MET A 119 3.36 3.30 14.42
N ASN A 120 3.46 2.59 15.55
CA ASN A 120 4.09 3.11 16.75
C ASN A 120 5.56 3.48 16.46
N LYS A 121 5.89 4.76 16.66
CA LYS A 121 7.25 5.26 16.46
C LYS A 121 8.11 4.91 17.65
N ASN A 122 9.01 3.96 17.46
CA ASN A 122 10.08 3.71 18.41
C ASN A 122 11.17 4.78 18.28
N LYS A 123 11.80 5.12 19.40
CA LYS A 123 12.98 6.00 19.38
C LYS A 123 14.06 5.34 18.54
N GLN A 124 14.76 6.15 17.75
CA GLN A 124 15.94 5.69 17.03
C GLN A 124 16.94 5.13 18.04
N TRP A 125 17.45 3.93 17.77
CA TRP A 125 18.43 3.27 18.61
C TRP A 125 19.82 3.91 18.45
N PHE A 126 20.50 4.11 19.57
CA PHE A 126 21.91 4.49 19.65
C PHE A 126 22.70 3.46 20.46
N GLU A 127 24.00 3.38 20.20
CA GLU A 127 24.90 2.53 20.98
C GLU A 127 24.84 2.94 22.46
N GLY A 128 24.54 1.98 23.34
CA GLY A 128 24.34 2.20 24.77
C GLY A 128 22.87 2.30 25.21
N ASP A 129 21.92 2.37 24.27
CA ASP A 129 20.50 2.30 24.60
C ASP A 129 20.13 0.93 25.17
N SER A 130 19.25 0.94 26.18
CA SER A 130 18.66 -0.29 26.72
C SER A 130 17.81 -0.98 25.65
N PRO A 131 17.86 -2.31 25.53
CA PRO A 131 17.10 -3.03 24.53
C PRO A 131 15.60 -2.81 24.73
N LEU A 132 14.90 -2.50 23.64
CA LEU A 132 13.45 -2.48 23.62
C LEU A 132 12.95 -3.92 23.48
N LEU A 133 12.22 -4.41 24.48
CA LEU A 133 11.65 -5.75 24.47
C LEU A 133 10.28 -5.74 23.79
N PHE A 134 10.02 -6.75 22.97
CA PHE A 134 8.74 -6.95 22.30
C PHE A 134 8.09 -8.28 22.74
N PRO A 135 6.76 -8.33 22.90
CA PRO A 135 5.83 -7.21 22.78
C PRO A 135 6.03 -6.18 23.90
N ALA A 136 5.81 -4.89 23.58
CA ALA A 136 5.81 -3.84 24.60
C ALA A 136 4.60 -4.05 25.54
N GLU A 137 4.79 -3.85 26.85
CA GLU A 137 3.70 -3.89 27.84
C GLU A 137 2.56 -2.92 27.50
#